data_AF-A0A7Y2U015-F1
#
_entry.id   AF-A0A7Y2U015-F1
#
_cell.length_a   1.000
_cell.length_b   1.000
_cell.length_c   1.000
_cell.angle_alpha   90.00
_cell.angle_beta   90.00
_cell.angle_gamma   90.00
#
_symmetry.space_group_name_H-M   'P 1'
#
loop_
_entity.id
_entity.type
_entity.pdbx_description
1 polymer ?
#
loop_
_entity_poly.entity_id
_entity_poly.type
_entity_poly.pdbx_seq_one_letter_code
_entity_poly.pdbx_strand_id
1 'polypeptide(L)'
;MTSNNNCDISIAVTGSGGAGSITAGELLLSLAGKNGCFGMMRRSFGPQIRGGEAAALVRLGPQPIECMNDHFDLWLALDWQNADRFADEIPLHPGSLIIADPAAGETPEVVRHLGLEVLEVAMKALSKEVPLGRPNMIALGVLAHWLDFCADEAGKLIDHAFHDKGGEVVNDSRAAFTAGFTEPGIVEARSRRQVPTRCDPASVGERWDLSGNEGCGLGAIRGGLRFAAAYPITPASDLLEWLAPRLEKLGGSLLQAEDELASINMVIGASFGGVPSMTATSGPGLALMAEALGLAVAAEVPALVVNVQRGGPSTGIPTKSEQVDLDIALHGMHGDAPHLVLAALDHADCVLTTEWALRLAEALQTVAIVLTDQNLAQSRALIPRPQFVLPEIPARKTAEADDSYERYAITPDGVSPMAIPGTECSTYVADGLEHTESGKPSTAAADHALQLDKRQRKIDGFEYGEHWADVQGRGDIAILTWGSTASAAREAAGRLEEDGTKVRVIGLRLLMPASPNRLAAVLDGVERVLVVEQSHGRQFYRYLRAYYDIEADVRVLARPGPLLIAPGEIVRELEEWS
;
A
#
# COMPACT_ATOMS: atom_id res chain seq x y z
N MET A 1 1.46 -23.49 -26.84
CA MET A 1 0.31 -24.15 -26.19
C MET A 1 0.00 -23.35 -24.95
N THR A 2 -0.72 -22.24 -25.12
CA THR A 2 -1.22 -21.43 -24.01
C THR A 2 -2.37 -22.19 -23.38
N SER A 3 -2.21 -22.65 -22.14
CA SER A 3 -3.33 -23.12 -21.36
C SER A 3 -4.28 -21.94 -21.18
N ASN A 4 -5.46 -22.01 -21.78
CA ASN A 4 -6.63 -21.18 -21.43
C ASN A 4 -7.01 -21.47 -19.96
N ASN A 5 -6.18 -21.05 -19.01
CA ASN A 5 -6.56 -20.99 -17.60
C ASN A 5 -7.39 -19.72 -17.45
N ASN A 6 -8.69 -19.88 -17.70
CA ASN A 6 -9.73 -18.86 -17.61
C ASN A 6 -9.99 -18.43 -16.14
N CYS A 7 -8.98 -18.45 -15.28
CA CYS A 7 -9.10 -18.25 -13.84
C CYS A 7 -8.99 -16.78 -13.42
N ASP A 8 -8.48 -15.88 -14.29
CA ASP A 8 -8.44 -14.44 -14.01
C ASP A 8 -9.86 -13.87 -14.11
N ILE A 9 -10.38 -13.34 -12.99
CA ILE A 9 -11.72 -12.77 -12.92
C ILE A 9 -11.75 -11.58 -11.96
N SER A 10 -12.38 -10.49 -12.40
CA SER A 10 -12.65 -9.30 -11.59
C SER A 10 -14.13 -9.25 -11.17
N ILE A 11 -14.38 -9.16 -9.87
CA ILE A 11 -15.68 -9.26 -9.22
C ILE A 11 -15.92 -8.02 -8.36
N ALA A 12 -17.02 -7.32 -8.59
CA ALA A 12 -17.50 -6.26 -7.71
C ALA A 12 -18.65 -6.79 -6.84
N VAL A 13 -18.56 -6.57 -5.53
CA VAL A 13 -19.67 -6.81 -4.60
C VAL A 13 -20.08 -5.49 -3.98
N THR A 14 -21.29 -5.03 -4.25
CA THR A 14 -21.78 -3.72 -3.76
C THR A 14 -22.97 -3.86 -2.83
N GLY A 15 -23.13 -2.87 -1.96
CA GLY A 15 -24.34 -2.67 -1.18
C GLY A 15 -24.21 -1.45 -0.28
N SER A 16 -25.32 -1.09 0.36
CA SER A 16 -25.35 -0.08 1.40
C SER A 16 -24.46 -0.44 2.60
N GLY A 17 -23.99 0.57 3.31
CA GLY A 17 -23.11 0.43 4.46
C GLY A 17 -23.79 -0.39 5.56
N GLY A 18 -23.24 -1.56 5.85
CA GLY A 18 -23.83 -2.54 6.75
C GLY A 18 -24.54 -3.71 6.06
N ALA A 19 -24.74 -3.67 4.73
CA ALA A 19 -25.28 -4.80 3.97
C ALA A 19 -24.33 -6.01 3.94
N GLY A 20 -23.04 -5.79 4.22
CA GLY A 20 -22.02 -6.84 4.32
C GLY A 20 -21.24 -7.11 3.04
N SER A 21 -21.23 -6.16 2.08
CA SER A 21 -20.45 -6.27 0.83
C SER A 21 -18.96 -6.47 1.07
N ILE A 22 -18.35 -5.69 1.98
CA ILE A 22 -16.94 -5.83 2.37
C ILE A 22 -16.65 -7.21 2.97
N THR A 23 -17.47 -7.66 3.92
CA THR A 23 -17.31 -8.98 4.53
C THR A 23 -17.44 -10.11 3.51
N ALA A 24 -18.37 -10.00 2.55
CA ALA A 24 -18.49 -10.98 1.47
C ALA A 24 -17.22 -11.03 0.61
N GLY A 25 -16.66 -9.87 0.25
CA GLY A 25 -15.41 -9.79 -0.51
C GLY A 25 -14.21 -10.37 0.24
N GLU A 26 -14.08 -10.10 1.55
CA GLU A 26 -12.96 -10.60 2.36
C GLU A 26 -13.00 -12.12 2.51
N LEU A 27 -14.19 -12.66 2.77
CA LEU A 27 -14.40 -14.10 2.82
C LEU A 27 -14.19 -14.73 1.44
N LEU A 28 -14.57 -14.07 0.36
CA LEU A 28 -14.32 -14.52 -1.01
C LEU A 28 -12.81 -14.61 -1.30
N LEU A 29 -12.04 -13.56 -0.97
CA LEU A 29 -10.59 -13.56 -1.14
C LEU A 29 -9.95 -14.67 -0.31
N SER A 30 -10.32 -14.80 0.97
CA SER A 30 -9.82 -15.87 1.84
C SER A 30 -10.14 -17.26 1.30
N LEU A 31 -11.36 -17.45 0.79
CA LEU A 31 -11.79 -18.71 0.19
C LEU A 31 -11.03 -19.01 -1.11
N ALA A 32 -10.75 -18.00 -1.92
CA ALA A 32 -9.93 -18.14 -3.13
C ALA A 32 -8.53 -18.67 -2.78
N GLY A 33 -7.91 -18.13 -1.72
CA GLY A 33 -6.63 -18.61 -1.21
C GLY A 33 -6.64 -20.08 -0.78
N LYS A 34 -7.72 -20.54 -0.13
CA LYS A 34 -7.95 -21.96 0.21
C LYS A 34 -8.18 -22.84 -1.01
N ASN A 35 -8.64 -22.25 -2.12
CA ASN A 35 -8.85 -22.93 -3.39
C ASN A 35 -7.68 -22.79 -4.37
N GLY A 36 -6.50 -22.37 -3.91
CA GLY A 36 -5.27 -22.35 -4.72
C GLY A 36 -5.07 -21.09 -5.54
N CYS A 37 -5.96 -20.11 -5.45
CA CYS A 37 -5.84 -18.86 -6.18
C CYS A 37 -4.93 -17.86 -5.45
N PHE A 38 -4.35 -16.96 -6.24
CA PHE A 38 -3.97 -15.64 -5.79
C PHE A 38 -5.13 -14.67 -6.00
N GLY A 39 -4.97 -13.46 -5.53
CA GLY A 39 -5.95 -12.41 -5.77
C GLY A 39 -5.70 -11.23 -4.87
N MET A 40 -6.47 -10.19 -5.12
CA MET A 40 -6.48 -9.02 -4.27
C MET A 40 -7.91 -8.50 -4.11
N MET A 41 -8.13 -7.78 -3.02
CA MET A 41 -9.37 -7.07 -2.75
C MET A 41 -9.07 -5.63 -2.43
N ARG A 42 -9.74 -4.71 -3.11
CA ARG A 42 -9.83 -3.30 -2.72
C ARG A 42 -11.17 -3.06 -2.05
N ARG A 43 -11.17 -2.18 -1.06
CA ARG A 43 -12.38 -1.66 -0.44
C ARG A 43 -12.62 -0.25 -0.98
N SER A 44 -13.86 0.04 -1.33
CA SER A 44 -14.28 1.37 -1.76
C SER A 44 -15.46 1.82 -0.93
N PHE A 45 -15.36 3.00 -0.34
CA PHE A 45 -16.36 3.54 0.58
C PHE A 45 -16.75 4.97 0.20
N GLY A 46 -18.02 5.27 0.41
CA GLY A 46 -18.47 6.65 0.56
C GLY A 46 -17.86 7.33 1.80
N PRO A 47 -17.95 8.67 1.87
CA PRO A 47 -17.43 9.43 3.01
C PRO A 47 -18.21 9.21 4.32
N GLN A 48 -19.37 8.55 4.29
CA GLN A 48 -20.23 8.35 5.47
C GLN A 48 -19.88 7.07 6.23
N ILE A 49 -19.83 7.16 7.56
CA ILE A 49 -19.57 6.01 8.45
C ILE A 49 -20.76 5.02 8.49
N ARG A 50 -22.01 5.51 8.37
CA ARG A 50 -23.23 4.68 8.34
C ARG A 50 -24.13 5.07 7.19
N GLY A 51 -24.73 4.08 6.53
CA GLY A 51 -25.73 4.29 5.48
C GLY A 51 -25.20 4.84 4.15
N GLY A 52 -23.88 4.86 3.95
CA GLY A 52 -23.23 5.20 2.67
C GLY A 52 -23.07 3.98 1.76
N GLU A 53 -22.47 4.16 0.59
CA GLU A 53 -22.13 3.08 -0.34
C GLU A 53 -20.84 2.34 0.06
N ALA A 54 -20.81 1.02 -0.15
CA ALA A 54 -19.62 0.20 0.04
C ALA A 54 -19.46 -0.85 -1.07
N ALA A 55 -18.26 -0.94 -1.62
CA ALA A 55 -17.89 -1.94 -2.62
C ALA A 55 -16.65 -2.73 -2.19
N ALA A 56 -16.71 -4.04 -2.35
CA ALA A 56 -15.54 -4.91 -2.40
C ALA A 56 -15.21 -5.20 -3.85
N LEU A 57 -14.02 -4.81 -4.29
CA LEU A 57 -13.54 -5.03 -5.64
C LEU A 57 -12.46 -6.10 -5.57
N VAL A 58 -12.78 -7.31 -6.04
CA VAL A 58 -11.94 -8.50 -5.89
C VAL A 58 -11.46 -8.94 -7.26
N ARG A 59 -10.16 -9.16 -7.42
CA ARG A 59 -9.61 -9.85 -8.60
C ARG A 59 -8.93 -11.12 -8.16
N LEU A 60 -9.23 -12.23 -8.83
CA LEU A 60 -8.71 -13.55 -8.50
C LEU A 60 -8.02 -14.13 -9.73
N GLY A 61 -7.01 -14.98 -9.54
CA GLY A 61 -6.32 -15.60 -10.66
C GLY A 61 -5.30 -16.66 -10.24
N PRO A 62 -4.69 -17.34 -11.23
CA PRO A 62 -3.75 -18.43 -10.98
C PRO A 62 -2.32 -17.95 -10.71
N GLN A 63 -2.02 -16.68 -10.99
CA GLN A 63 -0.73 -16.02 -10.79
C GLN A 63 -0.87 -14.88 -9.77
N PRO A 64 0.21 -14.43 -9.11
CA PRO A 64 0.18 -13.29 -8.21
C PRO A 64 -0.46 -12.06 -8.87
N ILE A 65 -1.37 -11.39 -8.15
CA ILE A 65 -2.12 -10.21 -8.62
C ILE A 65 -1.94 -9.09 -7.60
N GLU A 66 -1.48 -7.93 -8.07
CA GLU A 66 -1.25 -6.75 -7.23
C GLU A 66 -1.90 -5.47 -7.77
N CYS A 67 -2.66 -5.56 -8.87
CA CYS A 67 -3.55 -4.49 -9.35
C CYS A 67 -4.89 -5.00 -9.90
N MET A 68 -5.87 -4.10 -9.97
CA MET A 68 -7.15 -4.37 -10.63
C MET A 68 -6.98 -4.46 -12.15
N ASN A 69 -7.85 -5.23 -12.80
CA ASN A 69 -7.92 -5.28 -14.25
C ASN A 69 -8.65 -4.05 -14.81
N ASP A 70 -8.72 -3.93 -16.14
CA ASP A 70 -9.35 -2.80 -16.84
C ASP A 70 -10.88 -2.80 -16.73
N HIS A 71 -11.47 -3.92 -16.35
CA HIS A 71 -12.91 -4.14 -16.29
C HIS A 71 -13.29 -5.20 -15.25
N PHE A 72 -14.57 -5.25 -14.91
CA PHE A 72 -15.18 -6.25 -14.04
C PHE A 72 -16.03 -7.23 -14.85
N ASP A 73 -15.81 -8.51 -14.61
CA ASP A 73 -16.51 -9.62 -15.27
C ASP A 73 -17.81 -9.98 -14.57
N LEU A 74 -17.90 -9.71 -13.27
CA LEU A 74 -19.08 -9.99 -12.48
C LEU A 74 -19.35 -8.84 -11.50
N TRP A 75 -20.60 -8.36 -11.47
CA TRP A 75 -21.06 -7.44 -10.44
C TRP A 75 -22.23 -8.07 -9.67
N LEU A 76 -21.98 -8.40 -8.39
CA LEU A 76 -22.99 -8.82 -7.45
C LEU A 76 -23.47 -7.65 -6.60
N ALA A 77 -24.76 -7.32 -6.67
CA ALA A 77 -25.38 -6.28 -5.87
C ALA A 77 -26.32 -6.85 -4.80
N LEU A 78 -25.97 -6.64 -3.53
CA LEU A 78 -26.85 -6.91 -2.39
C LEU A 78 -28.03 -5.91 -2.37
N ASP A 79 -27.73 -4.68 -2.75
CA ASP A 79 -28.66 -3.61 -3.09
C ASP A 79 -27.97 -2.63 -4.06
N TRP A 80 -28.76 -1.79 -4.73
CA TRP A 80 -28.27 -0.79 -5.68
C TRP A 80 -28.09 0.60 -5.06
N GLN A 81 -28.24 0.73 -3.74
CA GLN A 81 -28.29 2.03 -3.11
C GLN A 81 -26.94 2.75 -3.29
N ASN A 82 -26.97 3.87 -4.03
CA ASN A 82 -25.80 4.68 -4.39
C ASN A 82 -24.73 3.93 -5.21
N ALA A 83 -25.07 2.81 -5.84
CA ALA A 83 -24.13 2.01 -6.64
C ALA A 83 -23.52 2.79 -7.81
N ASP A 84 -24.27 3.74 -8.40
CA ASP A 84 -23.77 4.61 -9.48
C ASP A 84 -22.53 5.44 -9.09
N ARG A 85 -22.31 5.67 -7.78
CA ARG A 85 -21.12 6.40 -7.30
C ARG A 85 -19.82 5.64 -7.53
N PHE A 86 -19.90 4.34 -7.78
CA PHE A 86 -18.75 3.49 -8.12
C PHE A 86 -18.68 3.17 -9.62
N ALA A 87 -19.53 3.76 -10.48
CA ALA A 87 -19.56 3.40 -11.90
C ALA A 87 -18.20 3.55 -12.59
N ASP A 88 -17.47 4.63 -12.29
CA ASP A 88 -16.12 4.86 -12.85
C ASP A 88 -15.07 3.87 -12.29
N GLU A 89 -15.30 3.31 -11.10
CA GLU A 89 -14.42 2.33 -10.45
C GLU A 89 -14.77 0.88 -10.82
N ILE A 90 -15.95 0.65 -11.40
CA ILE A 90 -16.45 -0.66 -11.82
C ILE A 90 -16.75 -0.59 -13.34
N PRO A 91 -15.73 -0.39 -14.19
CA PRO A 91 -15.91 -0.45 -15.63
C PRO A 91 -16.41 -1.85 -16.03
N LEU A 92 -17.52 -1.90 -16.75
CA LEU A 92 -18.13 -3.13 -17.28
C LEU A 92 -17.84 -3.28 -18.76
N HIS A 93 -17.90 -4.51 -19.26
CA HIS A 93 -17.80 -4.85 -20.67
C HIS A 93 -19.05 -5.63 -21.13
N PRO A 94 -19.28 -5.78 -22.45
CA PRO A 94 -20.48 -6.47 -22.95
C PRO A 94 -20.63 -7.95 -22.50
N GLY A 95 -19.55 -8.58 -22.03
CA GLY A 95 -19.56 -9.93 -21.48
C GLY A 95 -19.74 -10.00 -19.95
N SER A 96 -19.84 -8.86 -19.26
CA SER A 96 -20.01 -8.82 -17.80
C SER A 96 -21.35 -9.44 -17.37
N LEU A 97 -21.33 -10.19 -16.27
CA LEU A 97 -22.52 -10.74 -15.62
C LEU A 97 -22.96 -9.87 -14.45
N ILE A 98 -24.26 -9.62 -14.36
CA ILE A 98 -24.86 -8.96 -13.20
C ILE A 98 -25.65 -9.98 -12.39
N ILE A 99 -25.40 -10.04 -11.08
CA ILE A 99 -26.20 -10.82 -10.13
C ILE A 99 -26.79 -9.83 -9.13
N ALA A 100 -28.11 -9.81 -8.97
CA ALA A 100 -28.74 -8.86 -8.06
C ALA A 100 -29.93 -9.46 -7.31
N ASP A 101 -30.20 -8.90 -6.14
CA ASP A 101 -31.47 -9.16 -5.47
C ASP A 101 -32.62 -8.50 -6.27
N PRO A 102 -33.74 -9.20 -6.56
CA PRO A 102 -34.91 -8.56 -7.18
C PRO A 102 -35.49 -7.42 -6.32
N ALA A 103 -35.22 -7.41 -5.02
CA ALA A 103 -35.51 -6.32 -4.09
C ALA A 103 -34.27 -5.42 -3.81
N ALA A 104 -33.28 -5.37 -4.72
CA ALA A 104 -32.11 -4.50 -4.63
C ALA A 104 -32.43 -3.02 -4.93
N GLY A 105 -33.55 -2.74 -5.60
CA GLY A 105 -33.92 -1.41 -6.08
C GLY A 105 -33.82 -1.31 -7.61
N GLU A 106 -33.87 -0.09 -8.13
CA GLU A 106 -33.72 0.14 -9.59
C GLU A 106 -32.29 -0.12 -10.03
N THR A 107 -32.13 -0.86 -11.13
CA THR A 107 -30.82 -1.16 -11.71
C THR A 107 -30.14 0.13 -12.19
N PRO A 108 -28.85 0.35 -11.83
CA PRO A 108 -28.03 1.48 -12.28
C PRO A 108 -28.10 1.75 -13.78
N GLU A 109 -27.99 3.02 -14.18
CA GLU A 109 -27.99 3.40 -15.59
C GLU A 109 -26.82 2.76 -16.36
N VAL A 110 -25.64 2.67 -15.74
CA VAL A 110 -24.45 2.03 -16.32
C VAL A 110 -24.69 0.58 -16.73
N VAL A 111 -25.49 -0.17 -15.96
CA VAL A 111 -25.86 -1.55 -16.28
C VAL A 111 -26.93 -1.59 -17.38
N ARG A 112 -27.96 -0.74 -17.28
CA ARG A 112 -29.06 -0.68 -18.25
C ARG A 112 -28.59 -0.25 -19.64
N HIS A 113 -27.68 0.72 -19.71
CA HIS A 113 -27.16 1.25 -20.97
C HIS A 113 -26.41 0.18 -21.79
N LEU A 114 -25.68 -0.72 -21.13
CA LEU A 114 -24.97 -1.82 -21.76
C LEU A 114 -25.89 -2.99 -22.17
N GLY A 115 -27.15 -2.99 -21.73
CA GLY A 115 -28.11 -4.06 -22.03
C GLY A 115 -27.70 -5.41 -21.46
N LEU A 116 -26.96 -5.43 -20.36
CA LEU A 116 -26.46 -6.66 -19.72
C LEU A 116 -27.61 -7.45 -19.10
N GLU A 117 -27.47 -8.78 -19.15
CA GLU A 117 -28.39 -9.68 -18.46
C GLU A 117 -28.21 -9.57 -16.94
N VAL A 118 -29.32 -9.39 -16.23
CA VAL A 118 -29.36 -9.41 -14.76
C VAL A 118 -29.92 -10.75 -14.31
N LEU A 119 -29.09 -11.54 -13.64
CA LEU A 119 -29.51 -12.76 -12.98
C LEU A 119 -30.05 -12.43 -11.59
N GLU A 120 -31.34 -12.65 -11.40
CA GLU A 120 -32.01 -12.37 -10.14
C GLU A 120 -31.84 -13.52 -9.14
N VAL A 121 -31.27 -13.22 -7.97
CA VAL A 121 -31.18 -14.15 -6.84
C VAL A 121 -31.80 -13.49 -5.62
N ALA A 122 -32.86 -14.08 -5.07
CA ALA A 122 -33.61 -13.52 -3.94
C ALA A 122 -32.86 -13.61 -2.59
N MET A 123 -31.64 -13.06 -2.52
CA MET A 123 -30.72 -13.15 -1.38
C MET A 123 -31.35 -12.71 -0.05
N LYS A 124 -32.12 -11.61 -0.05
CA LYS A 124 -32.87 -11.11 1.11
C LYS A 124 -33.97 -12.07 1.55
N ALA A 125 -34.69 -12.68 0.61
CA ALA A 125 -35.73 -13.65 0.93
C ALA A 125 -35.11 -14.93 1.50
N LEU A 126 -34.11 -15.49 0.81
CA LEU A 126 -33.37 -16.67 1.26
C LEU A 126 -32.74 -16.47 2.65
N SER A 127 -32.18 -15.28 2.91
CA SER A 127 -31.60 -14.98 4.22
C SER A 127 -32.61 -14.97 5.37
N LYS A 128 -33.90 -14.69 5.10
CA LYS A 128 -34.97 -14.68 6.12
C LYS A 128 -35.48 -16.08 6.48
N GLU A 129 -35.21 -17.07 5.63
CA GLU A 129 -35.52 -18.47 5.91
C GLU A 129 -34.55 -19.09 6.92
N VAL A 130 -33.42 -18.41 7.18
CA VAL A 130 -32.42 -18.79 8.17
C VAL A 130 -32.50 -17.83 9.37
N PRO A 131 -32.58 -18.30 10.63
CA PRO A 131 -32.88 -17.43 11.79
C PRO A 131 -31.94 -16.23 11.96
N LEU A 132 -30.63 -16.44 11.88
CA LEU A 132 -29.61 -15.38 11.88
C LEU A 132 -28.98 -15.17 10.50
N GLY A 133 -29.69 -15.56 9.44
CA GLY A 133 -29.23 -15.43 8.06
C GLY A 133 -28.96 -13.98 7.67
N ARG A 134 -27.94 -13.80 6.82
CA ARG A 134 -27.56 -12.50 6.27
C ARG A 134 -27.38 -12.61 4.75
N PRO A 135 -27.85 -11.62 3.96
CA PRO A 135 -27.75 -11.65 2.50
C PRO A 135 -26.31 -11.82 1.98
N ASN A 136 -25.33 -11.26 2.68
CA ASN A 136 -23.92 -11.38 2.31
C ASN A 136 -23.41 -12.84 2.37
N MET A 137 -23.96 -13.69 3.25
CA MET A 137 -23.61 -15.11 3.28
C MET A 137 -24.25 -15.88 2.12
N ILE A 138 -25.47 -15.52 1.71
CA ILE A 138 -26.07 -16.04 0.48
C ILE A 138 -25.19 -15.66 -0.71
N ALA A 139 -24.80 -14.39 -0.81
CA ALA A 139 -23.93 -13.88 -1.87
C ALA A 139 -22.57 -14.61 -1.91
N LEU A 140 -21.96 -14.87 -0.76
CA LEU A 140 -20.74 -15.69 -0.71
C LEU A 140 -20.96 -17.09 -1.25
N GLY A 141 -22.10 -17.74 -0.91
CA GLY A 141 -22.49 -19.04 -1.47
C GLY A 141 -22.64 -19.02 -2.98
N VAL A 142 -23.35 -18.00 -3.49
CA VAL A 142 -23.54 -17.77 -4.92
C VAL A 142 -22.20 -17.62 -5.65
N LEU A 143 -21.31 -16.76 -5.15
CA LEU A 143 -19.98 -16.53 -5.74
C LEU A 143 -19.10 -17.77 -5.66
N ALA A 144 -19.13 -18.49 -4.53
CA ALA A 144 -18.37 -19.73 -4.36
C ALA A 144 -18.84 -20.81 -5.35
N HIS A 145 -20.15 -20.93 -5.58
CA HIS A 145 -20.68 -21.83 -6.61
C HIS A 145 -20.22 -21.40 -8.00
N TRP A 146 -20.37 -20.10 -8.31
CA TRP A 146 -19.98 -19.53 -9.60
C TRP A 146 -18.53 -19.85 -9.96
N LEU A 147 -17.62 -19.70 -8.99
CA LEU A 147 -16.18 -19.91 -9.13
C LEU A 147 -15.70 -21.35 -8.95
N ASP A 148 -16.61 -22.32 -8.78
CA ASP A 148 -16.26 -23.73 -8.52
C ASP A 148 -15.42 -23.93 -7.25
N PHE A 149 -15.64 -23.10 -6.24
CA PHE A 149 -14.93 -23.21 -4.97
C PHE A 149 -15.54 -24.28 -4.08
N CYS A 150 -14.67 -24.99 -3.35
CA CYS A 150 -15.07 -26.11 -2.50
C CYS A 150 -15.96 -25.63 -1.34
N ALA A 151 -17.19 -26.16 -1.26
CA ALA A 151 -18.14 -25.86 -0.19
C ALA A 151 -17.61 -26.26 1.21
N ASP A 152 -16.84 -27.34 1.30
CA ASP A 152 -16.25 -27.78 2.58
C ASP A 152 -15.19 -26.79 3.08
N GLU A 153 -14.36 -26.25 2.18
CA GLU A 153 -13.38 -25.21 2.52
C GLU A 153 -14.07 -23.90 2.94
N ALA A 154 -15.15 -23.53 2.26
CA ALA A 154 -15.98 -22.40 2.67
C ALA A 154 -16.58 -22.61 4.07
N GLY A 155 -17.07 -23.82 4.36
CA GLY A 155 -17.55 -24.19 5.68
C GLY A 155 -16.51 -23.99 6.77
N LYS A 156 -15.30 -24.52 6.59
CA LYS A 156 -14.19 -24.35 7.54
C LYS A 156 -13.80 -22.88 7.73
N LEU A 157 -13.82 -22.10 6.65
CA LEU A 157 -13.53 -20.66 6.71
C LEU A 157 -14.59 -19.92 7.53
N ILE A 158 -15.87 -20.22 7.33
CA ILE A 158 -16.99 -19.64 8.09
C ILE A 158 -16.86 -19.99 9.58
N ASP A 159 -16.51 -21.24 9.90
CA ASP A 159 -16.28 -21.67 11.30
C ASP A 159 -15.19 -20.82 11.95
N HIS A 160 -14.08 -20.60 11.24
CA HIS A 160 -12.97 -19.81 11.76
C HIS A 160 -13.33 -18.32 11.90
N ALA A 161 -13.96 -17.73 10.88
CA ALA A 161 -14.28 -16.31 10.84
C ALA A 161 -15.32 -15.88 11.90
N PHE A 162 -16.20 -16.79 12.30
CA PHE A 162 -17.28 -16.50 13.26
C PHE A 162 -17.20 -17.31 14.55
N HIS A 163 -16.07 -17.99 14.81
CA HIS A 163 -15.86 -18.80 16.01
C HIS A 163 -16.23 -18.06 17.30
N ASP A 164 -15.79 -16.81 17.43
CA ASP A 164 -15.98 -16.00 18.64
C ASP A 164 -17.40 -15.43 18.78
N LYS A 165 -18.26 -15.61 17.77
CA LYS A 165 -19.67 -15.15 17.78
C LYS A 165 -20.65 -16.22 18.26
N GLY A 166 -20.19 -17.44 18.54
CA GLY A 166 -21.00 -18.54 19.08
C GLY A 166 -21.54 -19.50 18.02
N GLY A 167 -21.82 -20.75 18.44
CA GLY A 167 -22.16 -21.86 17.53
C GLY A 167 -23.44 -21.67 16.72
N GLU A 168 -24.44 -20.97 17.25
CA GLU A 168 -25.68 -20.66 16.51
C GLU A 168 -25.40 -19.75 15.31
N VAL A 169 -24.61 -18.68 15.50
CA VAL A 169 -24.23 -17.75 14.41
C VAL A 169 -23.45 -18.47 13.32
N VAL A 170 -22.55 -19.37 13.70
CA VAL A 170 -21.75 -20.17 12.76
C VAL A 170 -22.66 -21.09 11.94
N ASN A 171 -23.55 -21.84 12.60
CA ASN A 171 -24.46 -22.78 11.94
C ASN A 171 -25.40 -22.07 10.96
N ASP A 172 -25.98 -20.92 11.36
CA ASP A 172 -26.87 -20.14 10.52
C ASP A 172 -26.12 -19.48 9.35
N SER A 173 -24.88 -19.01 9.58
CA SER A 173 -24.04 -18.49 8.49
C SER A 173 -23.72 -19.57 7.44
N ARG A 174 -23.48 -20.82 7.87
CA ARG A 174 -23.31 -21.96 6.98
C ARG A 174 -24.59 -22.33 6.24
N ALA A 175 -25.73 -22.30 6.91
CA ALA A 175 -27.02 -22.56 6.27
C ALA A 175 -27.33 -21.52 5.20
N ALA A 176 -27.09 -20.24 5.49
CA ALA A 176 -27.21 -19.15 4.53
C ALA A 176 -26.24 -19.33 3.34
N PHE A 177 -24.97 -19.62 3.61
CA PHE A 177 -24.00 -19.95 2.55
C PHE A 177 -24.49 -21.10 1.66
N THR A 178 -24.98 -22.18 2.27
CA THR A 178 -25.46 -23.36 1.53
C THR A 178 -26.66 -23.00 0.65
N ALA A 179 -27.62 -22.22 1.16
CA ALA A 179 -28.77 -21.76 0.39
C ALA A 179 -28.37 -20.97 -0.87
N GLY A 180 -27.34 -20.12 -0.77
CA GLY A 180 -26.78 -19.43 -1.94
C GLY A 180 -25.99 -20.35 -2.88
N PHE A 181 -25.21 -21.28 -2.32
CA PHE A 181 -24.39 -22.21 -3.08
C PHE A 181 -25.22 -23.21 -3.90
N THR A 182 -26.41 -23.58 -3.43
CA THR A 182 -27.32 -24.50 -4.10
C THR A 182 -28.51 -23.81 -4.77
N GLU A 183 -28.47 -22.49 -4.93
CA GLU A 183 -29.57 -21.74 -5.52
C GLU A 183 -29.79 -22.20 -6.98
N PRO A 184 -30.98 -22.72 -7.34
CA PRO A 184 -31.20 -23.37 -8.64
C PRO A 184 -30.90 -22.48 -9.85
N GLY A 185 -31.25 -21.19 -9.78
CA GLY A 185 -30.98 -20.23 -10.85
C GLY A 185 -29.49 -20.09 -11.14
N ILE A 186 -28.67 -19.99 -10.10
CA ILE A 186 -27.20 -19.93 -10.19
C ILE A 186 -26.60 -21.24 -10.71
N VAL A 187 -27.08 -22.39 -10.23
CA VAL A 187 -26.62 -23.70 -10.69
C VAL A 187 -26.89 -23.88 -12.20
N GLU A 188 -28.10 -23.56 -12.63
CA GLU A 188 -28.51 -23.62 -14.03
C GLU A 188 -27.72 -22.62 -14.89
N ALA A 189 -27.60 -21.38 -14.43
CA ALA A 189 -26.85 -20.30 -15.08
C ALA A 189 -25.37 -20.66 -15.31
N ARG A 190 -24.72 -21.22 -14.29
CA ARG A 190 -23.32 -21.66 -14.38
C ARG A 190 -23.16 -22.79 -15.38
N SER A 191 -24.08 -23.77 -15.39
CA SER A 191 -24.01 -24.93 -16.30
C SER A 191 -24.11 -24.57 -17.78
N ARG A 192 -24.69 -23.40 -18.11
CA ARG A 192 -24.91 -22.91 -19.47
C ARG A 192 -23.85 -21.95 -19.98
N ARG A 193 -22.94 -21.50 -19.12
CA ARG A 193 -21.96 -20.46 -19.43
C ARG A 193 -20.55 -21.01 -19.31
N GLN A 194 -19.64 -20.43 -20.10
CA GLN A 194 -18.22 -20.63 -19.89
C GLN A 194 -17.82 -19.80 -18.67
N VAL A 195 -17.56 -20.48 -17.55
CA VAL A 195 -17.17 -19.85 -16.29
C VAL A 195 -15.69 -20.04 -16.01
N PRO A 196 -15.10 -19.26 -15.09
CA PRO A 196 -13.73 -19.48 -14.67
C PRO A 196 -13.51 -20.91 -14.19
N THR A 197 -12.37 -21.48 -14.59
CA THR A 197 -11.90 -22.74 -14.02
C THR A 197 -11.39 -22.50 -12.60
N ARG A 198 -11.38 -23.54 -11.76
CA ARG A 198 -10.73 -23.46 -10.45
C ARG A 198 -9.22 -23.32 -10.62
N CYS A 199 -8.58 -22.51 -9.79
CA CYS A 199 -7.12 -22.49 -9.69
C CYS A 199 -6.60 -23.86 -9.22
N ASP A 200 -5.43 -24.29 -9.69
CA ASP A 200 -4.85 -25.57 -9.26
C ASP A 200 -4.18 -25.41 -7.88
N PRO A 201 -4.73 -26.00 -6.78
CA PRO A 201 -4.15 -25.87 -5.45
C PRO A 201 -2.78 -26.53 -5.32
N ALA A 202 -2.44 -27.48 -6.18
CA ALA A 202 -1.15 -28.17 -6.18
C ALA A 202 -0.03 -27.34 -6.83
N SER A 203 -0.39 -26.30 -7.57
CA SER A 203 0.57 -25.49 -8.34
C SER A 203 1.26 -24.38 -7.53
N VAL A 204 0.87 -24.15 -6.27
CA VAL A 204 1.25 -22.92 -5.55
C VAL A 204 1.62 -23.17 -4.08
N GLY A 205 2.80 -22.67 -3.66
CA GLY A 205 3.33 -22.75 -2.29
C GLY A 205 2.61 -21.87 -1.24
N GLU A 206 3.24 -21.64 -0.09
CA GLU A 206 2.70 -20.80 1.00
C GLU A 206 2.35 -19.39 0.49
N ARG A 207 1.11 -18.95 0.77
CA ARG A 207 0.60 -17.61 0.44
C ARG A 207 0.32 -16.84 1.72
N TRP A 208 0.60 -15.55 1.71
CA TRP A 208 0.26 -14.62 2.77
C TRP A 208 -0.96 -13.81 2.34
N ASP A 209 -1.88 -13.58 3.26
CA ASP A 209 -2.94 -12.58 3.13
C ASP A 209 -2.47 -11.33 3.89
N LEU A 210 -2.16 -10.27 3.16
CA LEU A 210 -1.51 -9.08 3.70
C LEU A 210 -2.12 -7.81 3.10
N SER A 211 -2.42 -6.81 3.94
CA SER A 211 -2.62 -5.43 3.46
C SER A 211 -1.33 -4.62 3.46
N GLY A 212 -1.25 -3.54 2.69
CA GLY A 212 -0.07 -2.66 2.71
C GLY A 212 0.21 -2.06 4.10
N ASN A 213 -0.84 -1.70 4.86
CA ASN A 213 -0.70 -1.24 6.24
C ASN A 213 -0.13 -2.33 7.15
N GLU A 214 -0.62 -3.56 7.05
CA GLU A 214 -0.07 -4.70 7.80
C GLU A 214 1.38 -4.98 7.39
N GLY A 215 1.69 -4.83 6.10
CA GLY A 215 3.05 -4.95 5.55
C GLY A 215 4.00 -3.92 6.14
N CYS A 216 3.61 -2.64 6.18
CA CYS A 216 4.38 -1.57 6.81
C CYS A 216 4.59 -1.84 8.30
N GLY A 217 3.54 -2.23 9.03
CA GLY A 217 3.64 -2.58 10.44
C GLY A 217 4.60 -3.75 10.70
N LEU A 218 4.53 -4.81 9.89
CA LEU A 218 5.45 -5.94 9.95
C LEU A 218 6.89 -5.52 9.65
N GLY A 219 7.09 -4.72 8.59
CA GLY A 219 8.39 -4.19 8.21
C GLY A 219 9.01 -3.37 9.33
N ALA A 220 8.26 -2.47 9.95
CA ALA A 220 8.73 -1.67 11.08
C ALA A 220 9.13 -2.55 12.28
N ILE A 221 8.32 -3.54 12.65
CA ILE A 221 8.67 -4.50 13.72
C ILE A 221 9.99 -5.22 13.41
N ARG A 222 10.14 -5.70 12.17
CA ARG A 222 11.36 -6.40 11.71
C ARG A 222 12.57 -5.47 11.70
N GLY A 223 12.36 -4.20 11.40
CA GLY A 223 13.38 -3.15 11.46
C GLY A 223 13.82 -2.76 12.88
N GLY A 224 13.18 -3.31 13.92
CA GLY A 224 13.55 -3.09 15.31
C GLY A 224 12.63 -2.15 16.09
N LEU A 225 11.48 -1.75 15.54
CA LEU A 225 10.55 -0.82 16.18
C LEU A 225 10.18 -1.27 17.60
N ARG A 226 10.25 -0.35 18.57
CA ARG A 226 9.79 -0.58 19.94
C ARG A 226 8.90 0.52 20.49
N PHE A 227 8.75 1.64 19.82
CA PHE A 227 7.80 2.67 20.21
C PHE A 227 7.09 3.28 19.00
N ALA A 228 5.78 3.47 19.11
CA ALA A 228 5.02 4.22 18.13
C ALA A 228 4.17 5.27 18.83
N ALA A 229 4.09 6.48 18.27
CA ALA A 229 3.09 7.46 18.67
C ALA A 229 2.41 8.01 17.42
N ALA A 230 1.09 8.15 17.45
CA ALA A 230 0.33 8.62 16.29
C ALA A 230 -1.03 9.20 16.68
N TYR A 231 -1.55 10.07 15.81
CA TYR A 231 -2.94 10.52 15.83
C TYR A 231 -3.75 9.74 14.78
N PRO A 232 -4.96 9.24 15.10
CA PRO A 232 -5.75 8.46 14.14
C PRO A 232 -6.16 9.30 12.93
N ILE A 233 -5.75 8.86 11.73
CA ILE A 233 -6.09 9.48 10.45
C ILE A 233 -6.25 8.40 9.36
N THR A 234 -7.35 8.44 8.60
CA THR A 234 -7.54 7.55 7.45
C THR A 234 -6.52 7.89 6.35
N PRO A 235 -5.84 6.92 5.72
CA PRO A 235 -5.98 5.47 5.85
C PRO A 235 -4.94 4.82 6.78
N ALA A 236 -4.17 5.62 7.53
CA ALA A 236 -3.07 5.13 8.38
C ALA A 236 -3.53 4.45 9.68
N SER A 237 -4.74 4.73 10.17
CA SER A 237 -5.24 4.15 11.44
C SER A 237 -5.20 2.62 11.47
N ASP A 238 -5.53 1.94 10.36
CA ASP A 238 -5.56 0.46 10.32
C ASP A 238 -4.15 -0.14 10.58
N LEU A 239 -3.07 0.57 10.21
CA LEU A 239 -1.70 0.17 10.52
C LEU A 239 -1.51 0.16 12.05
N LEU A 240 -1.91 1.22 12.73
CA LEU A 240 -1.75 1.39 14.17
C LEU A 240 -2.57 0.37 14.95
N GLU A 241 -3.81 0.12 14.52
CA GLU A 241 -4.69 -0.91 15.12
C GLU A 241 -4.07 -2.31 15.00
N TRP A 242 -3.49 -2.63 13.85
CA TRP A 242 -2.79 -3.89 13.66
C TRP A 242 -1.49 -3.96 14.47
N LEU A 243 -0.75 -2.86 14.55
CA LEU A 243 0.56 -2.77 15.19
C LEU A 243 0.48 -2.87 16.71
N ALA A 244 -0.46 -2.16 17.35
CA ALA A 244 -0.54 -2.03 18.81
C ALA A 244 -0.41 -3.36 19.59
N PRO A 245 -1.29 -4.37 19.39
CA PRO A 245 -1.21 -5.63 20.14
C PRO A 245 0.02 -6.49 19.79
N ARG A 246 0.68 -6.23 18.66
CA ARG A 246 1.89 -6.95 18.22
C ARG A 246 3.14 -6.30 18.82
N LEU A 247 3.16 -4.98 18.91
CA LEU A 247 4.24 -4.21 19.52
C LEU A 247 4.31 -4.49 21.03
N GLU A 248 3.16 -4.55 21.72
CA GLU A 248 3.08 -4.92 23.14
C GLU A 248 3.68 -6.31 23.42
N LYS A 249 3.39 -7.31 22.57
CA LYS A 249 3.95 -8.66 22.68
C LYS A 249 5.48 -8.70 22.56
N LEU A 250 6.08 -7.68 21.96
CA LEU A 250 7.52 -7.55 21.77
C LEU A 250 8.17 -6.58 22.78
N GLY A 251 7.44 -6.20 23.83
CA GLY A 251 7.90 -5.30 24.88
C GLY A 251 7.97 -3.83 24.44
N GLY A 252 7.36 -3.48 23.31
CA GLY A 252 7.20 -2.10 22.87
C GLY A 252 5.88 -1.49 23.32
N SER A 253 5.60 -0.26 22.89
CA SER A 253 4.35 0.44 23.21
C SER A 253 3.90 1.34 22.07
N LEU A 254 2.58 1.41 21.86
CA LEU A 254 1.94 2.37 20.98
C LEU A 254 1.14 3.37 21.81
N LEU A 255 1.33 4.67 21.57
CA LEU A 255 0.59 5.73 22.23
C LEU A 255 -0.25 6.51 21.21
N GLN A 256 -1.55 6.60 21.46
CA GLN A 256 -2.42 7.48 20.70
C GLN A 256 -2.28 8.91 21.25
N ALA A 257 -1.65 9.79 20.46
CA ALA A 257 -1.43 11.18 20.84
C ALA A 257 -2.67 12.04 20.59
N GLU A 258 -2.65 13.27 21.09
CA GLU A 258 -3.72 14.27 20.93
C GLU A 258 -3.77 14.88 19.52
N ASP A 259 -2.63 14.95 18.82
CA ASP A 259 -2.48 15.43 17.45
C ASP A 259 -1.17 14.94 16.81
N GLU A 260 -0.95 15.25 15.53
CA GLU A 260 0.25 14.87 14.81
C GLU A 260 1.54 15.55 15.33
N LEU A 261 1.46 16.75 15.90
CA LEU A 261 2.60 17.47 16.47
C LEU A 261 3.11 16.76 17.74
N ALA A 262 2.21 16.40 18.63
CA ALA A 262 2.50 15.63 19.83
C ALA A 262 3.08 14.26 19.46
N SER A 263 2.48 13.58 18.47
CA SER A 263 2.92 12.25 18.09
C SER A 263 4.36 12.21 17.56
N ILE A 264 4.75 13.12 16.65
CA ILE A 264 6.12 13.14 16.13
C ILE A 264 7.13 13.56 17.20
N ASN A 265 6.78 14.49 18.10
CA ASN A 265 7.66 14.89 19.19
C ASN A 265 7.87 13.76 20.22
N MET A 266 6.86 12.93 20.47
CA MET A 266 7.00 11.72 21.28
C MET A 266 7.92 10.69 20.60
N VAL A 267 7.82 10.52 19.28
CA VAL A 267 8.72 9.65 18.49
C VAL A 267 10.17 10.13 18.60
N ILE A 268 10.40 11.44 18.42
CA ILE A 268 11.75 12.05 18.55
C ILE A 268 12.28 11.85 19.98
N GLY A 269 11.45 12.09 21.00
CA GLY A 269 11.85 11.90 22.40
C GLY A 269 12.20 10.45 22.75
N ALA A 270 11.41 9.48 22.27
CA ALA A 270 11.69 8.06 22.45
C ALA A 270 12.97 7.62 21.72
N SER A 271 13.17 8.12 20.49
CA SER A 271 14.40 7.87 19.74
C SER A 271 15.63 8.51 20.37
N PHE A 272 15.53 9.73 20.90
CA PHE A 272 16.59 10.33 21.72
C PHE A 272 16.96 9.44 22.91
N GLY A 273 15.97 8.78 23.51
CA GLY A 273 16.14 7.76 24.56
C GLY A 273 16.72 6.41 24.11
N GLY A 274 17.09 6.25 22.84
CA GLY A 274 17.69 5.02 22.31
C GLY A 274 16.70 4.00 21.73
N VAL A 275 15.43 4.36 21.59
CA VAL A 275 14.38 3.42 21.14
C VAL A 275 14.02 3.68 19.67
N PRO A 276 14.20 2.70 18.76
CA PRO A 276 13.72 2.83 17.38
C PRO A 276 12.21 3.10 17.38
N SER A 277 11.83 4.25 16.81
CA SER A 277 10.51 4.84 16.97
C SER A 277 9.89 5.26 15.65
N MET A 278 8.56 5.16 15.53
CA MET A 278 7.84 5.57 14.33
C MET A 278 6.53 6.30 14.61
N THR A 279 6.04 7.01 13.60
CA THR A 279 4.63 7.42 13.47
C THR A 279 4.06 6.96 12.13
N ALA A 280 2.74 6.95 12.02
CA ALA A 280 2.02 6.74 10.76
C ALA A 280 0.97 7.83 10.60
N THR A 281 0.89 8.42 9.41
CA THR A 281 0.04 9.58 9.12
C THR A 281 -0.38 9.63 7.65
N SER A 282 -1.00 10.73 7.23
CA SER A 282 -1.31 11.06 5.83
C SER A 282 -0.93 12.53 5.55
N GLY A 283 -1.10 13.02 4.31
CA GLY A 283 -0.70 14.37 3.89
C GLY A 283 -0.98 15.52 4.87
N PRO A 284 -2.20 15.68 5.44
CA PRO A 284 -2.46 16.72 6.43
C PRO A 284 -1.60 16.62 7.69
N GLY A 285 -1.40 15.41 8.18
CA GLY A 285 -0.59 15.17 9.36
C GLY A 285 0.90 15.33 9.09
N LEU A 286 1.39 14.89 7.92
CA LEU A 286 2.76 15.15 7.47
C LEU A 286 3.06 16.66 7.42
N ALA A 287 2.10 17.47 6.96
CA ALA A 287 2.23 18.92 6.96
C ALA A 287 2.37 19.52 8.36
N LEU A 288 1.66 18.98 9.35
CA LEU A 288 1.82 19.39 10.76
C LEU A 288 3.18 18.97 11.32
N MET A 289 3.69 17.80 10.95
CA MET A 289 4.96 17.27 11.46
C MET A 289 6.20 18.00 10.92
N ALA A 290 6.10 18.78 9.85
CA ALA A 290 7.23 19.34 9.10
C ALA A 290 8.25 20.11 9.97
N GLU A 291 7.80 20.87 10.97
CA GLU A 291 8.68 21.60 11.89
C GLU A 291 9.51 20.63 12.75
N ALA A 292 8.87 19.63 13.35
CA ALA A 292 9.52 18.66 14.23
C ALA A 292 10.44 17.70 13.45
N LEU A 293 10.12 17.39 12.18
CA LEU A 293 11.03 16.65 11.31
C LEU A 293 12.31 17.44 11.04
N GLY A 294 12.21 18.77 10.85
CA GLY A 294 13.37 19.65 10.77
C GLY A 294 14.23 19.59 12.04
N LEU A 295 13.60 19.61 13.22
CA LEU A 295 14.29 19.39 14.50
C LEU A 295 15.02 18.04 14.54
N ALA A 296 14.36 16.95 14.13
CA ALA A 296 14.97 15.62 14.13
C ALA A 296 16.19 15.52 13.20
N VAL A 297 16.14 16.16 12.03
CA VAL A 297 17.29 16.23 11.11
C VAL A 297 18.42 17.05 11.70
N ALA A 298 18.14 18.23 12.26
CA ALA A 298 19.14 19.10 12.87
C ALA A 298 19.82 18.42 14.06
N ALA A 299 19.05 17.78 14.94
CA ALA A 299 19.54 17.07 16.12
C ALA A 299 20.08 15.66 15.83
N GLU A 300 20.05 15.22 14.56
CA GLU A 300 20.44 13.88 14.11
C GLU A 300 19.77 12.76 14.92
N VAL A 301 18.46 12.89 15.16
CA VAL A 301 17.66 11.89 15.88
C VAL A 301 16.89 11.03 14.87
N PRO A 302 17.11 9.70 14.83
CA PRO A 302 16.36 8.81 13.95
C PRO A 302 14.85 8.93 14.15
N ALA A 303 14.07 8.97 13.07
CA ALA A 303 12.62 8.82 13.12
C ALA A 303 12.09 8.21 11.84
N LEU A 304 11.14 7.28 11.95
CA LEU A 304 10.40 6.76 10.81
C LEU A 304 9.00 7.40 10.74
N VAL A 305 8.63 7.92 9.58
CA VAL A 305 7.27 8.37 9.27
C VAL A 305 6.73 7.52 8.13
N VAL A 306 5.66 6.78 8.35
CA VAL A 306 4.90 6.15 7.26
C VAL A 306 3.79 7.12 6.83
N ASN A 307 3.95 7.75 5.67
CA ASN A 307 2.93 8.61 5.08
C ASN A 307 2.06 7.79 4.11
N VAL A 308 0.85 7.47 4.56
CA VAL A 308 -0.18 6.80 3.76
C VAL A 308 -0.94 7.86 2.97
N GLN A 309 -0.50 8.13 1.75
CA GLN A 309 -1.04 9.18 0.89
C GLN A 309 -2.52 8.92 0.55
N ARG A 310 -3.29 10.00 0.42
CA ARG A 310 -4.71 9.98 0.04
C ARG A 310 -5.04 11.22 -0.80
N GLY A 311 -6.23 11.26 -1.38
CA GLY A 311 -6.66 12.40 -2.20
C GLY A 311 -6.58 13.73 -1.45
N GLY A 312 -5.88 14.71 -2.01
CA GLY A 312 -5.72 16.08 -1.48
C GLY A 312 -6.37 17.15 -2.38
N PRO A 313 -6.10 18.46 -2.17
CA PRO A 313 -5.41 19.07 -1.03
C PRO A 313 -6.31 19.20 0.22
N SER A 314 -5.72 19.63 1.34
CA SER A 314 -6.42 19.79 2.63
C SER A 314 -7.06 18.45 3.07
N THR A 315 -8.31 18.42 3.53
CA THR A 315 -9.03 17.18 3.84
C THR A 315 -9.12 16.24 2.63
N GLY A 316 -9.30 16.82 1.43
CA GLY A 316 -9.41 16.12 0.16
C GLY A 316 -10.44 14.98 0.16
N ILE A 317 -10.04 13.80 -0.33
CA ILE A 317 -10.87 12.59 -0.38
C ILE A 317 -10.20 11.50 0.48
N PRO A 318 -10.48 11.44 1.79
CA PRO A 318 -9.74 10.57 2.72
C PRO A 318 -9.75 9.08 2.37
N THR A 319 -10.79 8.62 1.68
CA THR A 319 -11.04 7.21 1.35
C THR A 319 -10.52 6.80 -0.01
N LYS A 320 -9.78 7.67 -0.72
CA LYS A 320 -9.29 7.42 -2.08
C LYS A 320 -7.80 7.66 -2.19
N SER A 321 -7.17 6.88 -3.06
CA SER A 321 -5.73 6.95 -3.31
C SER A 321 -5.36 8.06 -4.27
N GLU A 322 -4.23 8.69 -3.98
CA GLU A 322 -3.54 9.64 -4.85
C GLU A 322 -2.06 9.73 -4.38
N GLN A 323 -1.14 9.99 -5.30
CA GLN A 323 0.31 10.08 -5.04
C GLN A 323 0.78 11.55 -5.07
N VAL A 324 0.26 12.38 -4.15
CA VAL A 324 0.39 13.85 -4.17
C VAL A 324 1.12 14.46 -2.98
N ASP A 325 1.75 13.62 -2.14
CA ASP A 325 2.58 14.11 -1.03
C ASP A 325 4.09 13.98 -1.33
N LEU A 326 4.48 13.70 -2.58
CA LEU A 326 5.90 13.57 -2.94
C LEU A 326 6.65 14.87 -2.69
N ASP A 327 6.13 16.00 -3.18
CA ASP A 327 6.81 17.30 -3.05
C ASP A 327 6.98 17.71 -1.58
N ILE A 328 5.96 17.50 -0.72
CA ILE A 328 6.06 17.82 0.71
C ILE A 328 6.96 16.83 1.46
N ALA A 329 7.01 15.56 1.04
CA ALA A 329 7.97 14.62 1.60
C ALA A 329 9.41 15.01 1.26
N LEU A 330 9.68 15.46 0.02
CA LEU A 330 11.02 15.86 -0.42
C LEU A 330 11.45 17.25 0.11
N HIS A 331 10.51 18.19 0.22
CA HIS A 331 10.80 19.62 0.36
C HIS A 331 9.95 20.34 1.42
N GLY A 332 9.22 19.61 2.27
CA GLY A 332 8.33 20.21 3.26
C GLY A 332 9.02 20.79 4.49
N MET A 333 10.26 20.38 4.76
CA MET A 333 11.07 20.90 5.87
C MET A 333 11.71 22.24 5.49
N HIS A 334 11.83 23.17 6.45
CA HIS A 334 12.47 24.45 6.23
C HIS A 334 14.00 24.35 6.30
N GLY A 335 14.70 25.15 5.49
CA GLY A 335 16.16 25.09 5.36
C GLY A 335 16.64 23.84 4.58
N ASP A 336 17.96 23.64 4.54
CA ASP A 336 18.56 22.44 3.96
C ASP A 336 18.53 21.32 5.01
N ALA A 337 17.59 20.38 4.84
CA ALA A 337 17.35 19.28 5.78
C ALA A 337 17.55 17.92 5.09
N PRO A 338 18.78 17.37 5.02
CA PRO A 338 19.05 16.08 4.39
C PRO A 338 18.35 14.93 5.14
N HIS A 339 17.51 14.17 4.44
CA HIS A 339 16.73 13.06 5.00
C HIS A 339 16.43 12.01 3.92
N LEU A 340 15.81 10.90 4.31
CA LEU A 340 15.46 9.81 3.39
C LEU A 340 13.98 9.88 3.00
N VAL A 341 13.70 9.66 1.72
CA VAL A 341 12.34 9.46 1.20
C VAL A 341 12.33 8.17 0.40
N LEU A 342 11.46 7.25 0.78
CA LEU A 342 11.27 5.96 0.14
C LEU A 342 9.81 5.77 -0.25
N ALA A 343 9.54 4.87 -1.19
CA ALA A 343 8.18 4.51 -1.58
C ALA A 343 8.01 2.99 -1.73
N ALA A 344 6.94 2.45 -1.17
CA ALA A 344 6.59 1.05 -1.34
C ALA A 344 5.88 0.83 -2.69
N LEU A 345 6.31 -0.20 -3.43
CA LEU A 345 5.84 -0.46 -4.80
C LEU A 345 4.61 -1.39 -4.86
N ASP A 346 4.46 -2.25 -3.87
CA ASP A 346 3.39 -3.25 -3.75
C ASP A 346 3.24 -3.75 -2.29
N HIS A 347 2.36 -4.73 -2.06
CA HIS A 347 2.05 -5.27 -0.73
C HIS A 347 3.26 -5.93 -0.07
N ALA A 348 4.03 -6.70 -0.84
CA ALA A 348 5.22 -7.35 -0.32
C ALA A 348 6.29 -6.29 -0.01
N ASP A 349 6.44 -5.31 -0.89
CA ASP A 349 7.38 -4.22 -0.80
C ASP A 349 7.10 -3.26 0.37
N CYS A 350 5.85 -3.16 0.83
CA CYS A 350 5.53 -2.46 2.09
C CYS A 350 6.32 -3.02 3.27
N VAL A 351 6.56 -4.34 3.31
CA VAL A 351 7.39 -4.98 4.35
C VAL A 351 8.85 -4.61 4.17
N LEU A 352 9.38 -4.80 2.95
CA LEU A 352 10.78 -4.55 2.63
C LEU A 352 11.16 -3.09 2.89
N THR A 353 10.42 -2.17 2.28
CA THR A 353 10.71 -0.74 2.28
C THR A 353 10.62 -0.16 3.69
N THR A 354 9.66 -0.60 4.50
CA THR A 354 9.52 -0.11 5.89
C THR A 354 10.60 -0.68 6.81
N GLU A 355 10.94 -1.98 6.66
CA GLU A 355 12.08 -2.57 7.38
C GLU A 355 13.39 -1.85 7.02
N TRP A 356 13.58 -1.61 5.73
CA TRP A 356 14.76 -0.94 5.20
C TRP A 356 14.86 0.50 5.71
N ALA A 357 13.78 1.27 5.62
CA ALA A 357 13.73 2.66 6.06
C ALA A 357 14.05 2.82 7.55
N LEU A 358 13.48 1.98 8.42
CA LEU A 358 13.77 2.06 9.86
C LEU A 358 15.25 1.76 10.14
N ARG A 359 15.80 0.72 9.52
CA ARG A 359 17.22 0.37 9.71
C ARG A 359 18.15 1.45 9.17
N LEU A 360 17.82 2.07 8.04
CA LEU A 360 18.57 3.20 7.50
C LEU A 360 18.49 4.43 8.40
N ALA A 361 17.30 4.79 8.90
CA ALA A 361 17.11 5.92 9.81
C ALA A 361 17.98 5.76 11.07
N GLU A 362 18.00 4.56 11.66
CA GLU A 362 18.82 4.22 12.82
C GLU A 362 20.33 4.28 12.53
N ALA A 363 20.76 3.70 11.40
CA ALA A 363 22.17 3.66 11.00
C ALA A 363 22.72 5.06 10.67
N LEU A 364 21.93 5.87 9.97
CA LEU A 364 22.32 7.18 9.45
C LEU A 364 21.92 8.34 10.35
N GLN A 365 21.22 8.07 11.46
CA GLN A 365 20.79 9.09 12.41
C GLN A 365 20.03 10.23 11.73
N THR A 366 18.99 9.87 10.98
CA THR A 366 18.18 10.82 10.21
C THR A 366 16.72 10.40 10.15
N VAL A 367 15.87 11.27 9.62
CA VAL A 367 14.47 11.00 9.32
C VAL A 367 14.37 10.13 8.07
N ALA A 368 13.50 9.13 8.11
CA ALA A 368 13.04 8.40 6.93
C ALA A 368 11.53 8.53 6.78
N ILE A 369 11.09 8.97 5.60
CA ILE A 369 9.68 9.03 5.21
C ILE A 369 9.41 7.91 4.22
N VAL A 370 8.50 7.00 4.55
CA VAL A 370 8.02 5.95 3.65
C VAL A 370 6.66 6.37 3.09
N LEU A 371 6.62 6.55 1.77
CA LEU A 371 5.42 6.83 1.01
C LEU A 371 4.74 5.52 0.62
N THR A 372 3.51 5.37 1.07
CA THR A 372 2.54 4.43 0.51
C THR A 372 1.30 5.22 0.14
N ASP A 373 0.19 4.57 -0.19
CA ASP A 373 -1.05 5.26 -0.50
C ASP A 373 -2.28 4.43 -0.09
N GLN A 374 -3.44 5.06 -0.09
CA GLN A 374 -4.70 4.46 0.36
C GLN A 374 -5.00 3.14 -0.35
N ASN A 375 -4.61 2.99 -1.63
CA ASN A 375 -4.86 1.79 -2.38
C ASN A 375 -4.04 0.63 -1.81
N LEU A 376 -2.73 0.77 -1.64
CA LEU A 376 -1.91 -0.28 -1.03
C LEU A 376 -2.30 -0.53 0.43
N ALA A 377 -2.49 0.54 1.20
CA ALA A 377 -2.75 0.49 2.63
C ALA A 377 -3.95 -0.39 3.00
N GLN A 378 -5.07 -0.20 2.30
CA GLN A 378 -6.35 -0.83 2.63
C GLN A 378 -6.80 -1.93 1.67
N SER A 379 -6.08 -2.15 0.57
CA SER A 379 -6.26 -3.38 -0.22
C SER A 379 -5.54 -4.54 0.43
N ARG A 380 -6.11 -5.75 0.31
CA ARG A 380 -5.49 -7.00 0.75
C ARG A 380 -5.09 -7.80 -0.48
N ALA A 381 -3.92 -8.42 -0.45
CA ALA A 381 -3.49 -9.31 -1.51
C ALA A 381 -3.07 -10.66 -0.93
N LEU A 382 -3.45 -11.72 -1.64
CA LEU A 382 -2.86 -13.03 -1.50
C LEU A 382 -1.56 -13.00 -2.30
N ILE A 383 -0.44 -12.92 -1.61
CA ILE A 383 0.89 -12.84 -2.23
C ILE A 383 1.69 -14.10 -1.91
N PRO A 384 2.68 -14.47 -2.74
CA PRO A 384 3.71 -15.41 -2.31
C PRO A 384 4.33 -14.90 -1.01
N ARG A 385 4.71 -15.83 -0.11
CA ARG A 385 5.47 -15.44 1.07
C ARG A 385 6.68 -14.58 0.66
N PRO A 386 6.77 -13.31 1.10
CA PRO A 386 7.84 -12.44 0.68
C PRO A 386 9.20 -12.98 1.11
N GLN A 387 10.15 -13.03 0.16
CA GLN A 387 11.52 -13.47 0.40
C GLN A 387 12.44 -12.28 0.18
N PHE A 388 12.78 -11.61 1.28
CA PHE A 388 13.65 -10.46 1.24
C PHE A 388 14.92 -10.72 2.02
N VAL A 389 16.06 -10.42 1.39
CA VAL A 389 17.36 -10.35 2.07
C VAL A 389 17.84 -8.91 1.94
N LEU A 390 17.67 -8.16 3.03
CA LEU A 390 18.30 -6.85 3.13
C LEU A 390 19.81 -7.02 3.31
N PRO A 391 20.63 -6.11 2.74
CA PRO A 391 22.05 -6.09 3.04
C PRO A 391 22.27 -5.88 4.54
N GLU A 392 23.48 -6.16 4.99
CA GLU A 392 23.89 -5.80 6.35
C GLU A 392 23.89 -4.28 6.50
N ILE A 393 22.92 -3.77 7.24
CA ILE A 393 22.83 -2.37 7.63
C ILE A 393 23.26 -2.30 9.09
N PRO A 394 24.27 -1.46 9.43
CA PRO A 394 24.73 -1.29 10.80
C PRO A 394 23.59 -0.89 11.75
N ALA A 395 23.69 -1.30 13.01
CA ALA A 395 22.84 -0.73 14.05
C ALA A 395 23.22 0.74 14.30
N ARG A 396 22.37 1.46 15.03
CA ARG A 396 22.67 2.81 15.53
C ARG A 396 24.03 2.83 16.23
N LYS A 397 24.91 3.72 15.77
CA LYS A 397 26.23 3.95 16.39
C LYS A 397 26.05 4.63 17.74
N THR A 398 26.34 3.92 18.83
CA THR A 398 26.23 4.45 20.21
C THR A 398 27.59 4.84 20.77
N ALA A 399 27.61 5.87 21.63
CA ALA A 399 28.82 6.29 22.33
C ALA A 399 29.13 5.41 23.57
N GLU A 400 30.41 5.25 23.87
CA GLU A 400 30.90 4.78 25.17
C GLU A 400 31.20 5.97 26.08
N ALA A 401 31.43 5.71 27.38
CA ALA A 401 31.72 6.76 28.34
C ALA A 401 33.06 7.46 28.03
N ASP A 402 33.00 8.78 27.79
CA ASP A 402 34.17 9.60 27.45
C ASP A 402 33.98 11.05 27.90
N ASP A 403 34.92 11.59 28.68
CA ASP A 403 34.91 12.99 29.13
C ASP A 403 35.07 14.02 27.98
N SER A 404 35.51 13.55 26.80
CA SER A 404 35.69 14.34 25.58
C SER A 404 34.58 14.11 24.54
N TYR A 405 33.45 13.54 24.96
CA TYR A 405 32.33 13.22 24.06
C TYR A 405 31.78 14.46 23.32
N GLU A 406 31.70 14.32 22.00
CA GLU A 406 31.12 15.30 21.09
C GLU A 406 30.01 14.65 20.26
N ARG A 407 28.75 14.96 20.60
CA ARG A 407 27.56 14.38 19.93
C ARG A 407 27.59 14.56 18.42
N TYR A 408 28.10 15.70 17.94
CA TYR A 408 28.09 16.10 16.54
C TYR A 408 29.50 16.17 15.95
N ALA A 409 30.43 15.35 16.47
CA ALA A 409 31.79 15.23 15.97
C ALA A 409 31.82 15.04 14.44
N ILE A 410 32.70 15.77 13.75
CA ILE A 410 32.84 15.67 12.29
C ILE A 410 33.59 14.38 11.95
N THR A 411 32.86 13.35 11.53
CA THR A 411 33.43 12.05 11.14
C THR A 411 33.55 11.90 9.62
N PRO A 412 34.45 11.02 9.12
CA PRO A 412 34.57 10.76 7.68
C PRO A 412 33.28 10.22 7.04
N ASP A 413 32.53 9.38 7.77
CA ASP A 413 31.25 8.81 7.36
C ASP A 413 30.04 9.73 7.65
N GLY A 414 30.27 10.86 8.32
CA GLY A 414 29.22 11.80 8.75
C GLY A 414 28.35 11.33 9.92
N VAL A 415 28.54 10.10 10.42
CA VAL A 415 27.78 9.52 11.54
C VAL A 415 28.57 9.58 12.85
N SER A 416 28.18 10.49 13.73
CA SER A 416 28.74 10.62 15.07
C SER A 416 28.14 9.59 16.03
N PRO A 417 28.90 9.01 16.98
CA PRO A 417 28.32 8.18 18.03
C PRO A 417 27.26 8.94 18.84
N MET A 418 26.10 8.33 19.05
CA MET A 418 25.02 8.90 19.86
C MET A 418 25.06 8.33 21.28
N ALA A 419 25.23 9.17 22.29
CA ALA A 419 25.04 8.79 23.68
C ALA A 419 23.55 8.63 24.00
N ILE A 420 23.24 7.56 24.73
CA ILE A 420 21.88 7.31 25.23
C ILE A 420 21.77 7.92 26.63
N PRO A 421 20.66 8.58 26.99
CA PRO A 421 20.48 9.11 28.34
C PRO A 421 20.80 8.08 29.42
N GLY A 422 21.76 8.41 30.30
CA GLY A 422 22.30 7.51 31.31
C GLY A 422 23.72 6.99 31.01
N THR A 423 24.24 7.18 29.80
CA THR A 423 25.66 6.92 29.49
C THR A 423 26.56 7.90 30.28
N GLU A 424 27.51 7.35 31.03
CA GLU A 424 28.44 8.14 31.85
C GLU A 424 29.28 9.12 31.00
N CYS A 425 29.60 10.28 31.59
CA CYS A 425 30.43 11.34 30.99
C CYS A 425 30.01 11.87 29.60
N SER A 426 28.84 11.49 29.09
CA SER A 426 28.44 11.73 27.70
C SER A 426 27.23 12.67 27.58
N THR A 427 27.18 13.70 28.43
CA THR A 427 26.03 14.62 28.48
C THR A 427 26.04 15.56 27.27
N TYR A 428 24.87 15.75 26.65
CA TYR A 428 24.70 16.68 25.54
C TYR A 428 23.24 17.17 25.47
N VAL A 429 23.02 18.20 24.67
CA VAL A 429 21.69 18.70 24.33
C VAL A 429 21.45 18.43 22.85
N ALA A 430 20.30 17.83 22.55
CA ALA A 430 19.76 17.70 21.20
C ALA A 430 18.84 18.90 20.93
N ASP A 431 19.33 19.89 20.18
CA ASP A 431 18.63 21.15 19.91
C ASP A 431 18.44 21.33 18.39
N GLY A 432 17.45 22.13 17.99
CA GLY A 432 17.23 22.55 16.60
C GLY A 432 18.10 23.73 16.18
N LEU A 433 18.77 24.39 17.14
CA LEU A 433 19.76 25.43 16.83
C LEU A 433 21.01 24.81 16.16
N GLU A 434 21.61 25.58 15.25
CA GLU A 434 22.94 25.24 14.73
C GLU A 434 23.96 25.18 15.87
N HIS A 435 24.95 24.29 15.75
CA HIS A 435 25.79 23.91 16.87
C HIS A 435 27.22 23.55 16.51
N THR A 436 28.09 23.63 17.52
CA THR A 436 29.45 23.06 17.48
C THR A 436 29.41 21.53 17.58
N GLU A 437 30.55 20.85 17.39
CA GLU A 437 30.68 19.39 17.56
C GLU A 437 30.19 18.90 18.95
N SER A 438 30.43 19.70 20.00
CA SER A 438 29.96 19.42 21.36
C SER A 438 28.46 19.71 21.61
N GLY A 439 27.72 20.21 20.61
CA GLY A 439 26.29 20.53 20.73
C GLY A 439 25.98 21.89 21.38
N LYS A 440 26.92 22.83 21.40
CA LYS A 440 26.66 24.20 21.90
C LYS A 440 26.11 25.06 20.76
N PRO A 441 25.06 25.87 20.99
CA PRO A 441 24.55 26.77 19.97
C PRO A 441 25.65 27.66 19.36
N SER A 442 25.69 27.74 18.04
CA SER A 442 26.68 28.53 17.29
C SER A 442 26.03 29.36 16.19
N THR A 443 26.56 30.56 15.99
CA THR A 443 26.24 31.44 14.85
C THR A 443 27.42 31.58 13.89
N ALA A 444 28.48 30.80 14.08
CA ALA A 444 29.66 30.84 13.23
C ALA A 444 29.37 30.19 11.88
N ALA A 445 29.73 30.88 10.79
CA ALA A 445 29.54 30.38 9.44
C ALA A 445 30.29 29.05 9.17
N ALA A 446 31.43 28.84 9.83
CA ALA A 446 32.22 27.61 9.70
C ALA A 446 31.48 26.40 10.31
N ASP A 447 30.92 26.55 11.50
CA ASP A 447 30.16 25.47 12.17
C ASP A 447 28.94 25.09 11.32
N HIS A 448 28.22 26.10 10.82
CA HIS A 448 27.08 25.90 9.94
C HIS A 448 27.42 25.10 8.68
N ALA A 449 28.48 25.51 7.96
CA ALA A 449 28.92 24.80 6.76
C ALA A 449 29.35 23.35 7.08
N LEU A 450 30.15 23.16 8.13
CA LEU A 450 30.66 21.84 8.51
C LEU A 450 29.53 20.88 8.91
N GLN A 451 28.56 21.34 9.69
CA GLN A 451 27.46 20.50 10.15
C GLN A 451 26.46 20.19 9.03
N LEU A 452 26.19 21.15 8.13
CA LEU A 452 25.40 20.87 6.91
C LEU A 452 26.09 19.83 6.02
N ASP A 453 27.37 20.03 5.71
CA ASP A 453 28.15 19.09 4.89
C ASP A 453 28.21 17.70 5.51
N LYS A 454 28.31 17.61 6.84
CA LYS A 454 28.29 16.34 7.58
C LYS A 454 26.94 15.64 7.45
N ARG A 455 25.83 16.35 7.67
CA ARG A 455 24.46 15.79 7.57
C ARG A 455 24.15 15.33 6.16
N GLN A 456 24.66 16.01 5.14
CA GLN A 456 24.52 15.59 3.75
C GLN A 456 25.41 14.36 3.44
N ARG A 457 26.69 14.39 3.85
CA ARG A 457 27.68 13.34 3.57
C ARG A 457 27.26 11.96 4.06
N LYS A 458 26.63 11.86 5.24
CA LYS A 458 26.17 10.55 5.77
C LYS A 458 25.10 9.90 4.90
N ILE A 459 24.28 10.71 4.22
CA ILE A 459 23.22 10.23 3.32
C ILE A 459 23.84 9.89 1.96
N ASP A 460 24.58 10.83 1.36
CA ASP A 460 25.15 10.64 0.02
C ASP A 460 26.25 9.57 -0.03
N GLY A 461 26.98 9.38 1.08
CA GLY A 461 28.06 8.42 1.20
C GLY A 461 27.62 7.00 1.52
N PHE A 462 26.32 6.76 1.74
CA PHE A 462 25.81 5.42 2.07
C PHE A 462 25.55 4.59 0.80
N GLU A 463 26.00 3.33 0.81
CA GLU A 463 25.76 2.40 -0.29
C GLU A 463 24.41 1.68 -0.13
N TYR A 464 23.38 2.22 -0.76
CA TYR A 464 21.99 1.71 -0.68
C TYR A 464 21.75 0.33 -1.33
N GLY A 465 22.76 -0.27 -1.97
CA GLY A 465 22.63 -1.57 -2.64
C GLY A 465 21.61 -1.56 -3.79
N GLU A 466 21.13 -2.73 -4.22
CA GLU A 466 20.22 -2.86 -5.37
C GLU A 466 18.77 -2.45 -5.05
N HIS A 467 18.43 -2.26 -3.78
CA HIS A 467 17.05 -1.98 -3.34
C HIS A 467 16.55 -0.57 -3.68
N TRP A 468 17.38 0.32 -4.24
CA TRP A 468 16.97 1.68 -4.63
C TRP A 468 15.85 1.71 -5.67
N ALA A 469 15.72 0.67 -6.50
CA ALA A 469 14.63 0.50 -7.44
C ALA A 469 14.31 -0.98 -7.66
N ASP A 470 13.10 -1.28 -8.13
CA ASP A 470 12.75 -2.55 -8.75
C ASP A 470 12.86 -2.39 -10.27
N VAL A 471 13.75 -3.16 -10.91
CA VAL A 471 14.02 -3.09 -12.35
C VAL A 471 13.71 -4.45 -12.96
N GLN A 472 12.70 -4.48 -13.84
CA GLN A 472 12.24 -5.71 -14.49
C GLN A 472 12.20 -5.54 -16.00
N GLY A 473 12.30 -6.66 -16.73
CA GLY A 473 12.23 -6.66 -18.18
C GLY A 473 13.45 -6.06 -18.87
N ARG A 474 13.30 -5.77 -20.15
CA ARG A 474 14.34 -5.28 -21.08
C ARG A 474 13.68 -4.63 -22.29
N GLY A 475 14.42 -3.87 -23.08
CA GLY A 475 13.91 -3.25 -24.30
C GLY A 475 14.48 -1.85 -24.48
N ASP A 476 14.11 -1.24 -25.60
CA ASP A 476 14.32 0.17 -25.95
C ASP A 476 13.20 1.08 -25.40
N ILE A 477 12.13 0.50 -24.85
CA ILE A 477 11.05 1.19 -24.14
C ILE A 477 11.18 0.92 -22.65
N ALA A 478 11.06 1.97 -21.83
CA ALA A 478 10.93 1.85 -20.39
C ALA A 478 9.66 2.52 -19.85
N ILE A 479 9.05 1.91 -18.84
CA ILE A 479 8.05 2.54 -17.97
C ILE A 479 8.77 2.92 -16.67
N LEU A 480 8.77 4.21 -16.34
CA LEU A 480 9.36 4.76 -15.12
C LEU A 480 8.25 5.20 -14.16
N THR A 481 8.26 4.66 -12.96
CA THR A 481 7.14 4.80 -12.00
C THR A 481 7.61 4.70 -10.56
N TRP A 482 6.69 4.85 -9.60
CA TRP A 482 6.90 4.72 -8.16
C TRP A 482 5.56 4.48 -7.45
N GLY A 483 5.61 4.01 -6.20
CA GLY A 483 4.40 3.77 -5.42
C GLY A 483 3.51 2.67 -6.03
N SER A 484 2.21 2.71 -5.73
CA SER A 484 1.26 1.66 -6.13
C SER A 484 1.03 1.53 -7.64
N THR A 485 1.42 2.53 -8.43
CA THR A 485 1.36 2.44 -9.89
C THR A 485 2.39 1.46 -10.48
N ALA A 486 3.37 1.00 -9.70
CA ALA A 486 4.34 -0.01 -10.13
C ALA A 486 3.68 -1.36 -10.51
N SER A 487 2.68 -1.81 -9.75
CA SER A 487 1.96 -3.06 -10.05
C SER A 487 1.26 -2.99 -11.41
N ALA A 488 0.59 -1.87 -11.71
CA ALA A 488 -0.08 -1.68 -13.00
C ALA A 488 0.92 -1.62 -14.17
N ALA A 489 2.07 -0.97 -13.96
CA ALA A 489 3.15 -0.93 -14.96
C ALA A 489 3.75 -2.32 -15.25
N ARG A 490 3.98 -3.13 -14.21
CA ARG A 490 4.45 -4.52 -14.36
C ARG A 490 3.46 -5.37 -15.13
N GLU A 491 2.17 -5.26 -14.83
CA GLU A 491 1.15 -6.00 -15.56
C GLU A 491 1.03 -5.54 -17.02
N ALA A 492 1.10 -4.23 -17.27
CA ALA A 492 1.09 -3.69 -18.64
C ALA A 492 2.29 -4.19 -19.46
N ALA A 493 3.49 -4.22 -18.87
CA ALA A 493 4.68 -4.78 -19.50
C ALA A 493 4.53 -6.28 -19.78
N GLY A 494 3.93 -7.04 -18.86
CA GLY A 494 3.62 -8.46 -19.08
C GLY A 494 2.71 -8.69 -20.29
N ARG A 495 1.64 -7.90 -20.42
CA ARG A 495 0.72 -7.96 -21.58
C ARG A 495 1.43 -7.60 -22.89
N LEU A 496 2.24 -6.54 -22.88
CA LEU A 496 3.03 -6.14 -24.06
C LEU A 496 4.05 -7.21 -24.46
N GLU A 497 4.67 -7.89 -23.48
CA GLU A 497 5.63 -8.97 -23.75
C GLU A 497 4.96 -10.21 -24.36
N GLU A 498 3.72 -10.53 -23.95
CA GLU A 498 2.90 -11.57 -24.60
C GLU A 498 2.65 -11.25 -26.09
N ASP A 499 2.48 -9.97 -26.42
CA ASP A 499 2.35 -9.48 -27.80
C ASP A 499 3.70 -9.24 -28.51
N GLY A 500 4.82 -9.57 -27.85
CA GLY A 500 6.17 -9.54 -28.41
C GLY A 500 6.91 -8.19 -28.25
N THR A 501 6.30 -7.20 -27.60
CA THR A 501 6.92 -5.91 -27.31
C THR A 501 7.69 -5.98 -26.00
N LYS A 502 9.00 -5.71 -26.06
CA LYS A 502 9.88 -5.78 -24.89
C LYS A 502 9.89 -4.44 -24.17
N VAL A 503 9.41 -4.42 -22.94
CA VAL A 503 9.36 -3.21 -22.10
C VAL A 503 10.13 -3.44 -20.82
N ARG A 504 10.93 -2.45 -20.41
CA ARG A 504 11.57 -2.39 -19.10
C ARG A 504 10.65 -1.65 -18.13
N VAL A 505 10.47 -2.14 -16.91
CA VAL A 505 9.76 -1.41 -15.84
C VAL A 505 10.75 -1.04 -14.76
N ILE A 506 10.73 0.23 -14.35
CA ILE A 506 11.61 0.80 -13.34
C ILE A 506 10.72 1.46 -12.28
N GLY A 507 10.55 0.78 -11.14
CA GLY A 507 9.85 1.31 -9.97
C GLY A 507 10.85 1.88 -8.97
N LEU A 508 10.86 3.20 -8.76
CA LEU A 508 11.76 3.82 -7.80
C LEU A 508 11.28 3.60 -6.36
N ARG A 509 12.15 2.99 -5.55
CA ARG A 509 11.91 2.75 -4.10
C ARG A 509 12.62 3.78 -3.25
N LEU A 510 13.85 4.19 -3.61
CA LEU A 510 14.57 5.28 -2.97
C LEU A 510 14.41 6.55 -3.82
N LEU A 511 13.75 7.56 -3.27
CA LEU A 511 13.48 8.84 -3.92
C LEU A 511 14.43 9.93 -3.41
N MET A 512 14.84 9.88 -2.15
CA MET A 512 15.87 10.74 -1.58
C MET A 512 16.81 9.90 -0.70
N PRO A 513 18.13 9.91 -0.93
CA PRO A 513 18.85 10.69 -1.95
C PRO A 513 18.60 10.18 -3.39
N ALA A 514 18.58 11.11 -4.34
CA ALA A 514 18.47 10.77 -5.76
C ALA A 514 19.75 10.05 -6.25
N SER A 515 19.60 9.11 -7.18
CA SER A 515 20.71 8.27 -7.68
C SER A 515 20.92 8.41 -9.20
N PRO A 516 21.36 9.59 -9.70
CA PRO A 516 21.39 9.88 -11.14
C PRO A 516 22.21 8.88 -11.96
N ASN A 517 23.40 8.52 -11.49
CA ASN A 517 24.27 7.57 -12.18
C ASN A 517 23.64 6.17 -12.30
N ARG A 518 22.89 5.73 -11.28
CA ARG A 518 22.24 4.41 -11.28
C ARG A 518 21.04 4.40 -12.22
N LEU A 519 20.23 5.46 -12.22
CA LEU A 519 19.12 5.58 -13.16
C LEU A 519 19.63 5.67 -14.61
N ALA A 520 20.66 6.48 -14.88
CA ALA A 520 21.29 6.57 -16.20
C ALA A 520 21.79 5.20 -16.68
N ALA A 521 22.46 4.43 -15.82
CA ALA A 521 22.92 3.08 -16.15
C ALA A 521 21.76 2.12 -16.48
N VAL A 522 20.64 2.21 -15.77
CA VAL A 522 19.45 1.39 -16.03
C VAL A 522 18.68 1.87 -17.26
N LEU A 523 18.81 3.13 -17.66
CA LEU A 523 18.22 3.68 -18.88
C LEU A 523 19.13 3.57 -20.11
N ASP A 524 20.34 3.01 -19.98
CA ASP A 524 21.21 2.78 -21.11
C ASP A 524 20.52 1.95 -22.21
N GLY A 525 20.58 2.46 -23.45
CA GLY A 525 19.92 1.90 -24.62
C GLY A 525 18.39 2.08 -24.67
N VAL A 526 17.77 2.82 -23.75
CA VAL A 526 16.34 3.16 -23.82
C VAL A 526 16.14 4.37 -24.72
N GLU A 527 15.28 4.24 -25.73
CA GLU A 527 14.92 5.31 -26.66
C GLU A 527 13.64 6.04 -26.25
N ARG A 528 12.71 5.35 -25.56
CA ARG A 528 11.42 5.90 -25.12
C ARG A 528 11.15 5.60 -23.64
N VAL A 529 10.76 6.61 -22.87
CA VAL A 529 10.40 6.49 -21.44
C VAL A 529 8.98 7.00 -21.20
N LEU A 530 8.08 6.10 -20.81
CA LEU A 530 6.76 6.48 -20.31
C LEU A 530 6.83 6.66 -18.78
N VAL A 531 6.64 7.89 -18.31
CA VAL A 531 6.49 8.16 -16.88
C VAL A 531 5.04 7.95 -16.49
N VAL A 532 4.78 7.12 -15.49
CA VAL A 532 3.43 6.83 -14.97
C VAL A 532 3.33 7.32 -13.54
N GLU A 533 2.33 8.16 -13.24
CA GLU A 533 2.09 8.64 -11.88
C GLU A 533 0.62 8.99 -11.58
N GLN A 534 0.22 8.83 -10.33
CA GLN A 534 -1.12 9.17 -9.82
C GLN A 534 -1.15 10.59 -9.23
N SER A 535 -0.86 11.60 -10.04
CA SER A 535 -0.90 13.01 -9.61
C SER A 535 -1.38 13.93 -10.73
N HIS A 536 -2.15 14.98 -10.40
CA HIS A 536 -2.51 16.01 -11.38
C HIS A 536 -1.32 16.92 -11.73
N GLY A 537 -0.51 17.27 -10.72
CA GLY A 537 0.60 18.22 -10.85
C GLY A 537 1.85 17.66 -11.49
N ARG A 538 1.92 16.33 -11.71
CA ARG A 538 3.09 15.61 -12.20
C ARG A 538 4.30 15.74 -11.27
N GLN A 539 4.08 15.56 -9.96
CA GLN A 539 5.13 15.74 -8.95
C GLN A 539 6.34 14.83 -9.24
N PHE A 540 6.09 13.58 -9.63
CA PHE A 540 7.17 12.64 -9.92
C PHE A 540 7.95 13.01 -11.16
N TYR A 541 7.26 13.37 -12.25
CA TYR A 541 7.95 13.85 -13.44
C TYR A 541 8.78 15.11 -13.18
N ARG A 542 8.29 16.05 -12.37
CA ARG A 542 9.06 17.25 -11.98
C ARG A 542 10.28 16.91 -11.15
N TYR A 543 10.14 16.00 -10.19
CA TYR A 543 11.27 15.43 -9.44
C TYR A 543 12.30 14.80 -10.39
N LEU A 544 11.85 13.97 -11.35
CA LEU A 544 12.75 13.36 -12.33
C LEU A 544 13.53 14.41 -13.13
N ARG A 545 12.84 15.46 -13.60
CA ARG A 545 13.44 16.58 -14.33
C ARG A 545 14.42 17.42 -13.49
N ALA A 546 14.27 17.42 -12.17
CA ALA A 546 15.14 18.18 -11.27
C ALA A 546 16.44 17.43 -10.95
N TYR A 547 16.40 16.09 -10.87
CA TYR A 547 17.51 15.27 -10.39
C TYR A 547 18.19 14.40 -11.46
N TYR A 548 17.55 14.18 -12.61
CA TYR A 548 18.00 13.22 -13.61
C TYR A 548 18.01 13.82 -15.00
N ASP A 549 19.06 13.51 -15.76
CA ASP A 549 19.10 13.75 -17.20
C ASP A 549 18.66 12.48 -17.91
N ILE A 550 17.44 12.49 -18.46
CA ILE A 550 16.85 11.34 -19.17
C ILE A 550 17.06 11.57 -20.66
N GLU A 551 18.07 10.92 -21.23
CA GLU A 551 18.43 10.97 -22.65
C GLU A 551 17.52 10.04 -23.51
N ALA A 552 16.20 10.23 -23.43
CA ALA A 552 15.20 9.48 -24.20
C ALA A 552 14.02 10.38 -24.60
N ASP A 553 13.20 9.95 -25.55
CA ASP A 553 11.88 10.58 -25.77
C ASP A 553 10.98 10.26 -24.57
N VAL A 554 10.39 11.27 -23.94
CA VAL A 554 9.63 11.11 -22.69
C VAL A 554 8.17 11.51 -22.88
N ARG A 555 7.26 10.57 -22.60
CA ARG A 555 5.83 10.84 -22.40
C ARG A 555 5.45 10.65 -20.94
N VAL A 556 4.36 11.31 -20.53
CA VAL A 556 3.89 11.27 -19.15
C VAL A 556 2.40 10.92 -19.12
N LEU A 557 2.08 9.76 -18.58
CA LEU A 557 0.73 9.35 -18.21
C LEU A 557 0.50 9.72 -16.74
N ALA A 558 -0.13 10.86 -16.52
CA ALA A 558 -0.43 11.39 -15.20
C ALA A 558 -1.92 11.65 -15.04
N ARG A 559 -2.52 11.10 -13.98
CA ARG A 559 -3.93 11.30 -13.63
C ARG A 559 -4.09 11.44 -12.12
N PRO A 560 -4.88 12.41 -11.61
CA PRO A 560 -5.24 12.42 -10.20
C PRO A 560 -6.11 11.23 -9.81
N GLY A 561 -6.15 10.95 -8.51
CA GLY A 561 -7.20 10.11 -7.92
C GLY A 561 -8.60 10.69 -8.17
N PRO A 562 -9.67 9.95 -7.89
CA PRO A 562 -9.71 8.68 -7.16
C PRO A 562 -9.53 7.42 -8.03
N LEU A 563 -9.48 7.56 -9.36
CA LEU A 563 -9.41 6.45 -10.29
C LEU A 563 -7.95 6.07 -10.61
N LEU A 564 -7.56 4.87 -10.16
CA LEU A 564 -6.24 4.30 -10.41
C LEU A 564 -6.00 4.04 -11.89
N ILE A 565 -4.75 4.23 -12.34
CA ILE A 565 -4.32 3.91 -13.71
C ILE A 565 -4.35 2.40 -13.88
N ALA A 566 -5.15 1.92 -14.82
CA ALA A 566 -5.25 0.50 -15.12
C ALA A 566 -4.16 0.06 -16.12
N PRO A 567 -3.73 -1.22 -16.09
CA PRO A 567 -2.67 -1.71 -16.97
C PRO A 567 -2.95 -1.46 -18.46
N GLY A 568 -4.19 -1.66 -18.91
CA GLY A 568 -4.58 -1.45 -20.31
C GLY A 568 -4.50 0.01 -20.76
N GLU A 569 -4.52 0.98 -19.85
CA GLU A 569 -4.29 2.38 -20.19
C GLU A 569 -2.81 2.63 -20.51
N ILE A 570 -1.91 2.02 -19.76
CA ILE A 570 -0.47 2.07 -20.00
C ILE A 570 -0.13 1.39 -21.33
N VAL A 571 -0.75 0.24 -21.61
CA VAL A 571 -0.60 -0.47 -22.89
C VAL A 571 -1.00 0.44 -24.06
N ARG A 572 -2.20 1.04 -24.01
CA ARG A 572 -2.67 1.95 -25.08
C ARG A 572 -1.75 3.14 -25.30
N GLU A 573 -1.26 3.78 -24.23
CA GLU A 573 -0.33 4.90 -24.35
C GLU A 573 0.98 4.52 -25.06
N LEU A 574 1.49 3.32 -24.82
CA LEU A 574 2.69 2.82 -25.50
C LEU A 574 2.42 2.42 -26.95
N GLU A 575 1.27 1.78 -27.24
CA GLU A 575 0.88 1.42 -28.60
C GLU A 575 0.62 2.66 -29.47
N GLU A 576 -0.02 3.69 -28.94
CA GLU A 576 -0.25 4.99 -29.60
C GLU A 576 1.02 5.84 -29.73
N TRP A 577 2.13 5.43 -29.10
CA TRP A 577 3.46 6.03 -29.26
C TRP A 577 4.31 5.34 -30.34
N SER A 578 3.75 4.36 -31.04
CA SER A 578 4.43 3.60 -32.11
C SER A 578 4.62 4.40 -33.40
#